data_AF-A0A8X6RVL0-F1
#
_entry.id   AF-A0A8X6RVL0-F1
#
_cell.length_a   1.000
_cell.length_b   1.000
_cell.length_c   1.000
_cell.angle_alpha   90.00
_cell.angle_beta   90.00
_cell.angle_gamma   90.00
#
_symmetry.space_group_name_H-M   'P 1'
#
loop_
_entity.id
_entity.type
_entity.pdbx_description
1 polymer ?
#
loop_
_entity_poly.entity_id
_entity_poly.type
_entity_poly.pdbx_seq_one_letter_code
_entity_poly.pdbx_strand_id
1 'polypeptide(L)'
;MSKRFGECEQTKFAREEDSAEFRIWYEGHQNVYSATHVGSSGAMEVNAAVKLWERSESIGFRYTTLLSDGDSKSLLELKERNVYGSETQIKKEECINHVSKRLGKQL
;
A
#
# COMPACT_ATOMS: atom_id res chain seq x y z
N MET A 1 -0.25 -6.62 -7.61
CA MET A 1 0.79 -5.91 -8.39
C MET A 1 0.21 -5.57 -9.76
N SER A 2 0.38 -4.32 -10.22
CA SER A 2 -0.03 -3.92 -11.57
C SER A 2 0.73 -4.75 -12.62
N LYS A 3 0.08 -5.17 -13.70
CA LYS A 3 0.71 -5.98 -14.78
C LYS A 3 2.00 -5.34 -15.30
N ARG A 4 2.05 -4.00 -15.36
CA ARG A 4 3.23 -3.23 -15.76
C ARG A 4 4.41 -3.29 -14.80
N PHE A 5 4.17 -3.54 -13.50
CA PHE A 5 5.25 -3.67 -12.51
C PHE A 5 5.99 -5.00 -12.67
N GLY A 6 5.25 -6.08 -12.96
CA GLY A 6 5.85 -7.41 -13.21
C GLY A 6 6.72 -7.46 -14.46
N GLU A 7 6.32 -6.78 -15.54
CA GLU A 7 7.14 -6.66 -16.77
C GLU A 7 8.46 -5.94 -16.50
N CYS A 8 8.42 -4.93 -15.62
CA CYS A 8 9.59 -4.15 -15.25
C CYS A 8 10.62 -4.99 -14.49
N GLU A 9 10.16 -5.77 -13.52
CA GLU A 9 10.98 -6.64 -12.68
C GLU A 9 11.57 -7.82 -13.48
N GLN A 10 10.78 -8.43 -14.37
CA GLN A 10 11.26 -9.50 -15.26
C GLN A 10 12.32 -9.01 -16.25
N THR A 11 12.18 -7.79 -16.78
CA THR A 11 13.16 -7.22 -17.72
C THR A 11 14.48 -6.89 -17.00
N LYS A 12 14.42 -6.43 -15.73
CA LYS A 12 15.61 -6.25 -14.89
C LYS A 12 16.34 -7.56 -14.60
N PHE A 13 15.61 -8.65 -14.35
CA PHE A 13 16.21 -9.96 -14.12
C PHE A 13 16.73 -10.64 -15.40
N ALA A 14 16.14 -10.34 -16.56
CA ALA A 14 16.47 -10.97 -17.84
C ALA A 14 17.58 -10.27 -18.63
N ARG A 15 17.94 -9.03 -18.29
CA ARG A 15 18.99 -8.25 -18.96
C ARG A 15 20.07 -7.88 -17.97
N GLU A 16 21.33 -7.94 -18.40
CA GLU A 16 22.42 -7.35 -17.61
C GLU A 16 22.13 -5.86 -17.41
N GLU A 17 21.98 -5.45 -16.15
CA GLU A 17 21.58 -4.08 -15.74
C GLU A 17 22.51 -2.99 -16.32
N ASP A 18 23.73 -3.35 -16.72
CA ASP A 18 24.76 -2.44 -17.25
C ASP A 18 24.81 -2.40 -18.79
N SER A 19 23.91 -3.11 -19.47
CA SER A 19 23.87 -3.10 -20.93
C SER A 19 23.30 -1.78 -21.48
N ALA A 20 23.85 -1.33 -22.62
CA ALA A 20 23.31 -0.17 -23.34
C ALA A 20 21.84 -0.36 -23.74
N GLU A 21 21.43 -1.59 -24.02
CA GLU A 21 20.04 -1.94 -24.33
C GLU A 21 19.11 -1.76 -23.14
N PHE A 22 19.54 -2.13 -21.93
CA PHE A 22 18.75 -1.92 -20.73
C PHE A 22 18.52 -0.43 -20.46
N ARG A 23 19.54 0.42 -20.63
CA ARG A 23 19.41 1.88 -20.45
C ARG A 23 18.41 2.51 -21.42
N ILE A 24 18.52 2.19 -22.71
CA ILE A 24 17.59 2.71 -23.74
C ILE A 24 16.15 2.28 -23.44
N TRP A 25 15.97 1.01 -23.04
CA TRP A 25 14.66 0.51 -22.64
C TRP A 25 14.15 1.22 -21.36
N TYR A 26 14.99 1.41 -20.35
CA TYR A 26 14.62 2.02 -19.06
C TYR A 26 14.20 3.49 -19.22
N GLU A 27 14.95 4.27 -20.01
CA GLU A 27 14.61 5.67 -20.31
C GLU A 27 13.26 5.79 -21.03
N GLY A 28 12.98 4.91 -21.99
CA GLY A 28 11.67 4.83 -22.64
C GLY A 28 10.56 4.33 -21.70
N HIS A 29 10.89 3.41 -20.80
CA HIS A 29 9.97 2.80 -19.86
C HIS A 29 9.54 3.74 -18.72
N GLN A 30 10.42 4.62 -18.23
CA GLN A 30 10.09 5.59 -17.18
C GLN A 30 8.88 6.47 -17.55
N ASN A 31 8.70 6.80 -18.83
CA ASN A 31 7.56 7.58 -19.32
C ASN A 31 6.22 6.80 -19.29
N VAL A 32 6.26 5.48 -19.12
CA VAL A 32 5.09 4.59 -19.04
C VAL A 32 4.96 3.91 -17.66
N TYR A 33 5.93 4.17 -16.78
CA TYR A 33 6.06 3.61 -15.44
C TYR A 33 5.04 4.25 -14.50
N SER A 34 4.00 3.52 -14.16
CA SER A 34 2.85 4.01 -13.40
C SER A 34 2.89 3.63 -11.92
N ALA A 35 4.07 3.35 -11.35
CA ALA A 35 4.15 2.99 -9.94
C ALA A 35 3.90 4.22 -9.06
N THR A 36 2.86 4.16 -8.23
CA THR A 36 2.46 5.24 -7.33
C THR A 36 3.12 5.16 -5.96
N HIS A 37 3.87 4.08 -5.69
CA HIS A 37 4.55 3.83 -4.42
C HIS A 37 5.83 3.02 -4.66
N VAL A 38 6.87 3.35 -3.90
CA VAL A 38 8.13 2.60 -3.84
C VAL A 38 8.25 2.05 -2.42
N GLY A 39 8.28 0.72 -2.27
CA GLY A 39 8.32 0.06 -0.98
C GLY A 39 7.56 -1.28 -0.97
N SER A 40 7.48 -1.92 0.20
CA SER A 40 6.73 -3.16 0.37
C SER A 40 5.22 -2.94 0.25
N SER A 41 4.46 -3.99 -0.08
CA SER A 41 2.99 -3.90 -0.12
C SER A 41 2.41 -3.42 1.21
N GLY A 42 2.96 -3.86 2.34
CA GLY A 42 2.50 -3.39 3.66
C GLY A 42 2.81 -1.91 3.90
N ALA A 43 3.94 -1.40 3.40
CA ALA A 43 4.26 0.03 3.47
C ALA A 43 3.32 0.86 2.56
N MET A 44 2.93 0.30 1.42
CA MET A 44 1.97 0.95 0.52
C MET A 44 0.61 1.15 1.20
N GLU A 45 0.11 0.14 1.91
CA GLU A 45 -1.18 0.18 2.62
C GLU A 45 -1.18 1.23 3.73
N VAL A 46 -0.11 1.26 4.54
CA VAL A 46 0.05 2.25 5.60
C VAL A 46 0.07 3.67 5.04
N ASN A 47 0.90 3.92 4.01
CA ASN A 47 1.00 5.24 3.39
C ASN A 47 -0.31 5.68 2.71
N ALA A 48 -1.01 4.74 2.07
CA ALA A 48 -2.31 5.02 1.47
C ALA A 48 -3.35 5.39 2.53
N ALA A 49 -3.40 4.66 3.66
CA ALA A 49 -4.30 4.94 4.76
C ALA A 49 -4.07 6.35 5.34
N VAL A 50 -2.82 6.71 5.66
CA VAL A 50 -2.49 8.05 6.16
C VAL A 50 -2.95 9.14 5.20
N LYS A 51 -2.59 9.01 3.91
CA LYS A 51 -2.94 9.98 2.88
C LYS A 51 -4.46 10.15 2.72
N LEU A 52 -5.23 9.07 2.81
CA LEU A 52 -6.68 9.11 2.70
C LEU A 52 -7.32 9.80 3.92
N TRP A 53 -6.83 9.53 5.13
CA TRP A 53 -7.37 10.10 6.37
C TRP A 53 -7.04 11.59 6.52
N GLU A 54 -5.81 11.99 6.24
CA GLU A 54 -5.42 13.42 6.24
C GLU A 54 -6.23 14.20 5.19
N ARG A 55 -6.44 13.59 4.01
CA ARG A 55 -7.23 14.21 2.95
C ARG A 55 -8.70 14.33 3.32
N SER A 56 -9.30 13.32 3.95
CA SER A 56 -10.71 13.42 4.36
C SER A 56 -10.93 14.54 5.36
N GLU A 57 -10.01 14.73 6.31
CA GLU A 57 -10.08 15.88 7.25
C GLU A 57 -10.10 17.20 6.48
N SER A 58 -9.22 17.35 5.49
CA SER A 58 -9.15 18.57 4.66
C SER A 58 -10.40 18.82 3.82
N ILE A 59 -11.16 17.76 3.51
CA ILE A 59 -12.41 17.83 2.73
C ILE A 59 -13.63 17.99 3.66
N GLY A 60 -13.47 17.84 4.98
CA GLY A 60 -14.53 18.06 5.96
C GLY A 60 -15.30 16.81 6.38
N PHE A 61 -14.69 15.62 6.29
CA PHE A 61 -15.28 14.40 6.85
C PHE A 61 -14.23 13.49 7.50
N ARG A 62 -14.68 12.58 8.37
CA ARG A 62 -13.79 11.68 9.11
C ARG A 62 -14.20 10.23 8.93
N TYR A 63 -13.23 9.38 8.63
CA TYR A 63 -13.41 7.93 8.71
C TYR A 63 -13.41 7.47 10.17
N THR A 64 -14.40 6.69 10.57
CA THR A 64 -14.49 6.14 11.94
C THR A 64 -14.02 4.69 12.02
N THR A 65 -13.94 3.99 10.89
CA THR A 65 -13.61 2.56 10.82
C THR A 65 -12.60 2.28 9.71
N LEU A 66 -11.59 1.47 10.03
CA LEU A 66 -10.63 0.88 9.10
C LEU A 66 -10.89 -0.63 9.02
N LEU A 67 -11.20 -1.14 7.83
CA LEU A 67 -11.30 -2.58 7.56
C LEU A 67 -9.97 -3.09 7.01
N SER A 68 -9.32 -4.07 7.67
CA SER A 68 -8.04 -4.65 7.22
C SER A 68 -7.95 -6.18 7.33
N ASP A 69 -6.87 -6.76 6.80
CA ASP A 69 -6.58 -8.20 6.73
C ASP A 69 -5.66 -8.64 7.89
N GLY A 70 -6.13 -8.57 9.14
CA GLY A 70 -5.38 -9.04 10.31
C GLY A 70 -4.25 -8.12 10.75
N ASP A 71 -3.55 -7.45 9.86
CA ASP A 71 -2.48 -6.52 10.21
C ASP A 71 -3.05 -5.24 10.85
N SER A 72 -2.35 -4.72 11.86
CA SER A 72 -2.75 -3.50 12.57
C SER A 72 -1.82 -2.32 12.27
N LYS A 73 -0.92 -2.43 11.28
CA LYS A 73 0.12 -1.42 11.05
C LYS A 73 -0.49 -0.09 10.63
N SER A 74 -1.45 -0.12 9.71
CA SER A 74 -2.14 1.09 9.26
C SER A 74 -2.90 1.78 10.40
N LEU A 75 -3.55 1.02 11.29
CA LEU A 75 -4.23 1.61 12.46
C LEU A 75 -3.25 2.26 13.43
N LEU A 76 -2.12 1.60 13.71
CA LEU A 76 -1.08 2.13 14.61
C LEU A 76 -0.53 3.44 14.07
N GLU A 77 -0.16 3.49 12.79
CA GLU A 77 0.36 4.69 12.15
C GLU A 77 -0.66 5.85 12.21
N LEU A 78 -1.94 5.58 11.92
CA LEU A 78 -3.00 6.60 11.99
C LEU A 78 -3.17 7.16 13.41
N LYS A 79 -3.02 6.32 14.43
CA LYS A 79 -3.08 6.73 15.84
C LYS A 79 -1.85 7.53 16.27
N GLU A 80 -0.66 7.07 15.90
CA GLU A 80 0.61 7.74 16.20
C GLU A 80 0.67 9.14 15.57
N ARG A 81 0.16 9.28 14.34
CA ARG A 81 0.03 10.57 13.66
C ARG A 81 -1.10 11.45 14.19
N ASN A 82 -1.99 10.90 15.01
CA ASN A 82 -3.12 11.61 15.59
C ASN A 82 -3.97 12.36 14.54
N VAL A 83 -4.25 11.70 13.40
CA VAL A 83 -4.78 12.34 12.17
C VAL A 83 -6.10 13.11 12.37
N TYR A 84 -6.90 12.77 13.38
CA TYR A 84 -8.15 13.46 13.72
C TYR A 84 -8.18 14.03 15.15
N GLY A 85 -7.04 14.06 15.84
CA GLY A 85 -7.00 14.42 17.26
C GLY A 85 -7.63 13.36 18.19
N SER A 86 -7.73 13.72 19.47
CA SER A 86 -8.29 12.86 20.52
C SER A 86 -9.81 12.70 20.45
N GLU A 87 -10.51 13.53 19.68
CA GLU A 87 -11.97 13.54 19.62
C GLU A 87 -12.54 12.39 18.78
N THR A 88 -11.79 11.90 17.78
CA THR A 88 -12.28 10.89 16.84
C THR A 88 -11.48 9.60 16.96
N GLN A 89 -12.09 8.58 17.55
CA GLN A 89 -11.49 7.24 17.64
C GLN A 89 -11.69 6.47 16.34
N ILE A 90 -10.59 5.96 15.78
CA ILE A 90 -10.61 5.04 14.63
C ILE A 90 -10.73 3.60 15.14
N LYS A 91 -11.81 2.93 14.77
CA LYS A 91 -12.05 1.50 15.05
C LYS A 91 -11.43 0.65 13.96
N LYS A 92 -10.95 -0.54 14.33
CA LYS A 92 -10.47 -1.54 13.37
C LYS A 92 -11.50 -2.66 13.27
N GLU A 93 -11.82 -3.02 12.04
CA GLU A 93 -12.61 -4.20 11.71
C GLU A 93 -11.76 -5.17 10.88
N GLU A 94 -12.10 -6.45 10.98
CA GLU A 94 -11.37 -7.54 10.36
C GLU A 94 -12.17 -8.10 9.19
N CYS A 95 -11.49 -8.35 8.07
CA CYS A 95 -12.12 -8.98 6.93
C CYS A 95 -12.54 -10.43 7.26
N ILE A 96 -13.84 -10.74 7.17
CA ILE A 96 -14.37 -12.08 7.52
C ILE A 96 -13.70 -13.21 6.75
N ASN A 97 -13.42 -13.02 5.46
CA ASN A 97 -12.74 -14.02 4.63
C ASN A 97 -11.32 -14.32 5.14
N HIS A 98 -10.64 -13.32 5.70
CA HIS A 98 -9.32 -13.47 6.27
C HIS A 98 -9.35 -14.10 7.65
N VAL A 99 -10.35 -13.76 8.47
CA VAL A 99 -10.63 -14.46 9.73
C VAL A 99 -10.87 -15.95 9.46
N SER A 100 -11.69 -16.31 8.47
CA SER A 100 -11.95 -17.71 8.09
C SER A 100 -10.68 -18.44 7.64
N LYS A 101 -9.82 -17.82 6.82
CA LYS A 101 -8.53 -18.41 6.41
C LYS A 101 -7.60 -18.68 7.58
N ARG A 102 -7.56 -17.77 8.57
CA ARG A 102 -6.72 -17.91 9.77
C ARG A 102 -7.19 -19.08 10.65
N LEU A 103 -8.50 -19.21 10.85
CA LEU A 103 -9.09 -20.30 11.62
C LEU A 103 -8.87 -21.66 10.94
N GLY A 104 -8.98 -21.73 9.61
CA GLY A 104 -8.77 -22.97 8.85
C GLY A 104 -7.33 -23.48 8.82
N LYS A 105 -6.33 -22.66 9.20
CA LYS A 105 -4.91 -23.04 9.28
C LYS A 105 -4.49 -23.56 10.66
N GLN A 106 -5.37 -23.54 11.66
CA GLN A 106 -5.09 -23.99 13.03
C GLN A 106 -5.51 -25.45 13.29
N LEU A 107 -5.64 -26.26 12.22
CA LEU A 107 -5.83 -27.71 12.27
C LEU A 107 -4.58 -28.40 11.72
#